data_AF-A0A849PJ33-F1
#
_entry.id   AF-A0A849PJ33-F1
#
_cell.length_a   1.000
_cell.length_b   1.000
_cell.length_c   1.000
_cell.angle_alpha   90.00
_cell.angle_beta   90.00
_cell.angle_gamma   90.00
#
_symmetry.space_group_name_H-M   'P 1'
#
loop_
_entity.id
_entity.type
_entity.pdbx_description
1 polymer ?
#
loop_
_entity_poly.entity_id
_entity_poly.type
_entity_poly.pdbx_seq_one_letter_code
_entity_poly.pdbx_strand_id
1 'polypeptide(L)' 'MGTITINIKDDVEQEFRLLAGIVYGKNKGHLGKAFTEAIQDWIDERKQEKIAREALEIMNQDFSFGGRLYQHRSELHER' A
#
# COMPACT_ATOMS: atom_id res chain seq x y z
N MET A 1 -14.91 7.10 -13.87
CA MET A 1 -14.80 8.11 -12.80
C MET A 1 -16.01 7.92 -11.90
N GLY A 2 -15.81 7.43 -10.68
CA GLY A 2 -16.90 7.25 -9.71
C GLY A 2 -17.05 8.50 -8.84
N THR A 3 -18.27 8.81 -8.41
CA THR A 3 -18.54 9.89 -7.46
C THR A 3 -18.80 9.29 -6.10
N ILE A 4 -18.10 9.78 -5.08
CA ILE A 4 -18.29 9.39 -3.69
C ILE A 4 -18.68 10.67 -2.92
N THR A 5 -19.76 10.60 -2.16
CA THR A 5 -20.17 11.66 -1.25
C THR A 5 -19.82 11.21 0.16
N ILE A 6 -18.96 11.96 0.85
CA ILE A 6 -18.51 11.67 2.21
C ILE A 6 -18.64 12.93 3.07
N ASN A 7 -18.92 12.71 4.35
CA ASN A 7 -18.83 13.76 5.36
C ASN A 7 -17.48 13.63 6.06
N ILE A 8 -16.72 14.71 6.06
CA ILE A 8 -15.43 14.86 6.74
C ILE A 8 -15.54 16.02 7.71
N LYS A 9 -14.71 16.01 8.75
CA LYS A 9 -14.67 17.12 9.70
C LYS A 9 -14.20 18.39 8.99
N ASP A 10 -14.76 19.53 9.40
CA ASP A 10 -14.52 20.83 8.75
C ASP A 10 -13.04 21.24 8.78
N ASP A 11 -12.34 20.95 9.87
CA ASP A 11 -10.90 21.24 10.03
C ASP A 11 -10.06 20.48 9.00
N VAL A 12 -10.32 19.17 8.87
CA VAL A 12 -9.64 18.30 7.90
C VAL A 12 -9.94 18.73 6.46
N GLU A 13 -11.19 19.10 6.18
CA GLU A 13 -11.63 19.53 4.85
C GLU A 13 -10.93 20.82 4.41
N GLN A 14 -10.86 21.80 5.30
CA GLN A 14 -10.21 23.08 5.05
C GLN A 14 -8.71 22.91 4.79
N GLU A 15 -8.04 22.13 5.63
CA GLU A 15 -6.61 21.85 5.49
C GLU A 15 -6.32 21.10 4.18
N PHE A 16 -7.14 20.10 3.85
CA PHE A 16 -7.03 19.36 2.60
C PHE A 16 -7.16 20.27 1.37
N ARG A 17 -8.15 21.18 1.35
CA ARG A 17 -8.32 22.14 0.25
C ARG A 17 -7.13 23.08 0.10
N LEU A 18 -6.60 23.56 1.23
CA LEU A 18 -5.43 24.44 1.25
C LEU A 18 -4.22 23.72 0.62
N LEU A 19 -3.90 22.52 1.12
CA LEU A 19 -2.77 21.72 0.65
C LEU A 19 -2.91 21.32 -0.82
N ALA A 20 -4.09 20.84 -1.22
CA ALA A 20 -4.36 20.49 -2.61
C ALA A 20 -4.18 21.70 -3.55
N GLY A 21 -4.56 22.90 -3.10
CA GLY A 21 -4.36 24.14 -3.84
C GLY A 21 -2.89 24.55 -3.96
N ILE A 22 -2.07 24.27 -2.94
CA ILE A 22 -0.61 24.52 -2.94
C ILE A 22 0.10 23.54 -3.89
N VAL A 23 -0.23 22.25 -3.80
CA VAL A 23 0.49 21.18 -4.52
C VAL A 23 0.14 21.14 -6.01
N TYR A 24 -1.14 21.22 -6.36
CA TYR A 24 -1.60 21.04 -7.74
C TYR A 24 -2.04 22.35 -8.43
N GLY A 25 -2.00 23.47 -7.69
CA GLY A 25 -2.54 24.74 -8.13
C GLY A 25 -4.08 24.78 -8.08
N LYS A 26 -4.66 25.98 -8.12
CA LYS A 26 -6.12 26.20 -8.04
C LYS A 26 -6.85 25.93 -9.36
N ASN A 27 -6.45 24.89 -10.08
CA ASN A 27 -7.05 24.51 -11.37
C ASN A 27 -8.30 23.64 -11.16
N LYS A 28 -9.20 23.62 -12.15
CA LYS A 28 -10.40 22.78 -12.10
C LYS A 28 -9.99 21.30 -11.95
N GLY A 29 -10.49 20.64 -10.90
CA GLY A 29 -10.22 19.21 -10.63
C GLY A 29 -9.06 18.92 -9.68
N HIS A 30 -8.35 19.92 -9.14
CA HIS A 30 -7.24 19.70 -8.20
C HIS A 30 -7.64 18.88 -6.96
N LEU A 31 -8.82 19.14 -6.38
CA LEU A 31 -9.33 18.38 -5.23
C LEU A 31 -9.57 16.91 -5.56
N GLY A 32 -10.16 16.63 -6.72
CA GLY A 32 -10.39 15.25 -7.16
C GLY A 32 -9.07 14.50 -7.37
N LYS A 33 -8.06 15.19 -7.91
CA LYS A 33 -6.71 14.62 -8.09
C LYS A 33 -6.05 14.33 -6.75
N ALA A 34 -6.00 15.31 -5.86
CA ALA A 34 -5.45 15.16 -4.51
C ALA A 34 -6.15 14.04 -3.73
N PHE A 35 -7.47 13.94 -3.86
CA PHE A 35 -8.28 12.95 -3.15
C PHE A 35 -8.03 11.53 -3.69
N THR A 36 -7.89 11.41 -5.01
CA THR A 36 -7.55 10.14 -5.65
C THR A 36 -6.17 9.65 -5.19
N GLU A 37 -5.18 10.54 -5.14
CA GLU A 37 -3.83 10.21 -4.68
C GLU A 37 -3.82 9.78 -3.22
N ALA A 38 -4.46 10.57 -2.33
CA ALA A 38 -4.55 10.25 -0.91
C ALA A 38 -5.24 8.89 -0.64
N ILE A 39 -6.32 8.58 -1.37
CA ILE A 39 -6.98 7.28 -1.26
C ILE A 39 -6.10 6.15 -1.79
N GLN A 40 -5.40 6.37 -2.90
CA GLN A 40 -4.52 5.35 -3.49
C GLN A 40 -3.40 4.99 -2.52
N ASP A 41 -2.75 5.99 -1.93
CA ASP A 41 -1.70 5.79 -0.92
C ASP A 41 -2.22 5.00 0.29
N TRP A 42 -3.41 5.35 0.79
CA TRP A 42 -4.03 4.63 1.89
C TRP A 42 -4.36 3.16 1.52
N ILE A 43 -4.85 2.90 0.31
CA ILE A 43 -5.12 1.54 -0.17
C ILE A 43 -3.83 0.73 -0.21
N ASP A 44 -2.75 1.31 -0.74
CA ASP A 44 -1.49 0.61 -0.91
C ASP A 44 -0.81 0.35 0.43
N GLU A 45 -0.87 1.29 1.38
CA GLU A 45 -0.44 1.09 2.76
C GLU A 45 -1.18 -0.10 3.41
N ARG A 46 -2.50 -0.17 3.27
CA ARG A 46 -3.30 -1.27 3.83
C ARG A 46 -3.00 -2.62 3.18
N LYS A 47 -2.70 -2.64 1.89
CA LYS A 47 -2.27 -3.87 1.21
C LYS A 47 -0.90 -4.33 1.70
N GLN A 48 0.05 -3.41 1.85
CA GLN A 48 1.38 -3.72 2.35
C GLN A 48 1.33 -4.21 3.80
N GLU A 49 0.52 -3.59 4.65
CA GLU A 49 0.31 -4.04 6.04
C GLU A 49 -0.23 -5.47 6.08
N LYS A 50 -1.17 -5.80 5.19
CA LYS A 50 -1.71 -7.16 5.07
C LYS A 50 -0.63 -8.16 4.63
N ILE A 51 0.14 -7.84 3.58
CA ILE A 51 1.23 -8.71 3.09
C ILE A 51 2.27 -8.92 4.19
N ALA A 52 2.67 -7.86 4.88
CA ALA A 52 3.64 -7.95 5.97
C ALA A 52 3.14 -8.85 7.10
N ARG A 53 1.86 -8.74 7.46
CA ARG A 53 1.24 -9.60 8.46
C ARG A 53 1.22 -11.06 8.03
N GLU A 54 0.78 -11.35 6.81
CA GLU A 54 0.76 -12.70 6.25
C GLU A 54 2.18 -13.30 6.17
N ALA A 55 3.18 -12.50 5.77
CA ALA A 55 4.57 -12.94 5.73
C ALA A 55 5.12 -13.26 7.13
N LEU A 56 4.80 -12.46 8.14
CA LEU A 56 5.16 -12.72 9.53
C LEU A 56 4.46 -13.98 10.07
N GLU A 57 3.22 -14.25 9.68
CA GLU A 57 2.52 -15.49 10.03
C GLU A 57 3.20 -16.70 9.41
N ILE A 58 3.61 -16.63 8.13
CA ILE A 58 4.36 -17.71 7.46
C ILE A 58 5.73 -17.91 8.13
N MET A 59 6.42 -16.84 8.53
CA MET A 59 7.70 -16.93 9.24
C MET A 59 7.55 -17.54 10.64
N ASN A 60 6.44 -17.27 11.33
CA ASN A 60 6.14 -17.85 12.64
C ASN A 60 5.64 -19.30 12.58
N GLN A 61 5.25 -19.78 11.40
CA GLN A 61 4.97 -21.19 11.21
C GLN A 61 6.29 -21.95 11.15
N ASP A 62 6.48 -22.92 12.06
CA ASP A 62 7.60 -23.85 12.01
C ASP A 62 7.50 -24.70 10.73
N PHE A 63 8.18 -24.26 9.68
CA PHE A 63 8.30 -25.04 8.45
C PHE A 63 9.37 -26.12 8.63
N SER A 64 8.92 -27.37 8.74
CA SER A 64 9.80 -28.54 8.59
C SER A 64 10.14 -28.74 7.11
N PHE A 65 11.21 -28.10 6.64
CA PHE A 65 11.71 -28.23 5.26
C PHE A 65 12.32 -29.61 4.91
N GLY A 66 12.07 -30.64 5.73
CA GLY A 66 12.71 -31.95 5.59
C GLY A 66 14.23 -31.88 5.79
N GLY A 67 14.91 -33.00 5.52
CA GLY A 67 16.38 -33.02 5.52
C GLY A 67 16.95 -32.23 4.35
N ARG A 68 18.12 -31.60 4.54
CA ARG A 68 18.87 -30.95 3.44
C ARG A 68 19.17 -31.99 2.36
N LEU A 69 18.54 -31.86 1.19
CA LEU A 69 18.72 -32.77 0.05
C LEU A 69 20.04 -32.54 -0.70
N TYR A 70 20.62 -31.36 -0.57
CA TYR A 70 21.85 -30.96 -1.25
C TYR A 70 22.76 -30.22 -0.29
N GLN A 71 24.05 -30.55 -0.29
CA GLN A 71 25.06 -29.88 0.53
C GLN A 71 25.79 -28.78 -0.25
N HIS A 72 25.90 -28.92 -1.57
CA HIS A 72 26.64 -28.00 -2.42
C HIS A 72 25.76 -27.43 -3.54
N ARG A 73 25.94 -26.13 -3.82
CA ARG A 73 25.19 -25.41 -4.87
C ARG A 73 25.36 -26.01 -6.27
N SER A 74 26.46 -26.71 -6.52
CA SER A 74 26.72 -27.43 -7.78
C SER A 74 25.70 -28.55 -8.05
N GLU A 75 25.14 -29.16 -7.01
CA GLU A 75 24.19 -30.28 -7.11
C GLU A 75 22.79 -29.82 -7.57
N LEU A 76 22.51 -28.51 -7.55
CA LEU A 76 21.23 -27.92 -7.96
C LEU A 76 21.08 -27.77 -9.48
N HIS A 77 22.17 -27.85 -10.24
CA HIS A 77 22.19 -27.50 -11.67
C HIS A 77 22.63 -28.64 -12.59
N GLU A 78 22.79 -29.87 -12.08
CA GLU A 78 23.04 -31.03 -12.93
C GLU A 78 21.75 -31.43 -13.65
N ARG A 79 21.58 -30.87 -14.85
CA ARG A 79 20.67 -31.34 -15.90
C ARG A 79 21.47 -31.59 -17.16
#